data_AF-A0A1Q6DUB1-F1
#
_entry.id   AF-A0A1Q6DUB1-F1
#
_cell.length_a   1.000
_cell.length_b   1.000
_cell.length_c   1.000
_cell.angle_alpha   90.00
_cell.angle_beta   90.00
_cell.angle_gamma   90.00
#
_symmetry.space_group_name_H-M   'P 1'
#
loop_
_entity.id
_entity.type
_entity.pdbx_description
1 polymer ?
#
loop_
_entity_poly.entity_id
_entity_poly.type
_entity_poly.pdbx_seq_one_letter_code
_entity_poly.pdbx_strand_id
1 'polypeptide(L)' 'MFDNRGIIDELKERVRKIALGYDVKIKNQEVDEDYTHILFSSSLKTNMVGFIYSLEKALFFSLIGRG' A
#
# COMPACT_ATOMS: atom_id res chain seq x y z
N MET A 1 14.88 -14.53 13.41
CA MET A 1 14.00 -13.38 13.67
C MET A 1 13.58 -12.86 12.31
N PHE A 2 12.32 -13.05 11.90
CA PHE A 2 11.82 -12.46 10.66
C PHE A 2 11.79 -10.95 10.89
N ASP A 3 12.67 -10.19 10.24
CA ASP A 3 12.76 -8.75 10.48
C ASP A 3 11.55 -8.09 9.78
N ASN A 4 10.44 -7.92 10.51
CA ASN A 4 9.21 -7.29 10.06
C ASN A 4 9.48 -5.95 9.35
N ARG A 5 10.57 -5.27 9.68
CA ARG A 5 11.03 -4.03 9.06
C ARG A 5 11.19 -4.13 7.54
N GLY A 6 11.80 -5.19 7.02
CA GLY A 6 12.00 -5.34 5.57
C GLY A 6 10.70 -5.51 4.81
N ILE A 7 9.72 -6.19 5.42
CA ILE A 7 8.39 -6.40 4.85
C ILE A 7 7.59 -5.09 4.87
N ILE A 8 7.66 -4.37 6.00
CA ILE A 8 7.00 -3.07 6.17
C ILE A 8 7.55 -2.05 5.17
N ASP A 9 8.86 -2.00 4.96
CA ASP A 9 9.48 -1.09 4.00
C ASP A 9 9.09 -1.43 2.55
N GLU A 10 9.05 -2.72 2.20
CA GLU A 10 8.60 -3.16 0.87
C GLU A 10 7.12 -2.79 0.63
N LEU A 11 6.25 -3.00 1.63
CA LEU A 11 4.84 -2.62 1.58
C LEU A 11 4.67 -1.11 1.41
N LYS A 12 5.43 -0.30 2.17
CA LYS A 12 5.43 1.16 2.02
C LYS A 12 5.87 1.59 0.63
N GLU A 13 6.92 0.97 0.08
CA GLU A 13 7.38 1.29 -1.27
C GLU A 13 6.35 0.94 -2.34
N ARG A 14 5.74 -0.24 -2.25
CA ARG A 14 4.70 -0.68 -3.19
C ARG A 14 3.47 0.22 -3.17
N VAL A 15 2.98 0.57 -1.97
CA VAL A 15 1.85 1.49 -1.80
C VAL A 15 2.16 2.85 -2.44
N ARG A 16 3.37 3.39 -2.24
CA ARG A 16 3.80 4.64 -2.88
C ARG A 16 3.87 4.54 -4.40
N LYS A 17 4.39 3.45 -4.95
CA LYS A 17 4.43 3.21 -6.41
C LYS A 17 3.03 3.16 -7.02
N ILE A 18 2.10 2.48 -6.37
CA ILE A 18 0.70 2.42 -6.81
C ILE A 18 0.08 3.81 -6.75
N ALA A 19 0.28 4.55 -5.65
CA ALA A 19 -0.26 5.90 -5.50
C ALA A 19 0.17 6.86 -6.61
N LEU A 20 1.43 6.78 -7.07
CA LEU A 20 1.93 7.56 -8.21
C LEU A 20 1.15 7.27 -9.50
N GLY A 21 0.73 6.02 -9.73
CA GLY A 21 -0.03 5.63 -10.92
C GLY A 21 -1.47 6.14 -10.95
N TYR A 22 -2.02 6.57 -9.81
CA TYR A 22 -3.41 7.00 -9.66
C TYR A 22 -3.58 8.49 -9.33
N ASP A 23 -2.50 9.30 -9.41
CA ASP A 23 -2.47 10.70 -8.94
C ASP A 23 -2.90 10.83 -7.47
N VAL A 24 -2.49 9.85 -6.65
CA VAL A 24 -2.73 9.84 -5.21
C VAL A 24 -1.45 10.23 -4.49
N LYS A 25 -1.56 11.17 -3.55
CA LYS A 25 -0.46 11.59 -2.69
C LYS A 25 -0.64 10.99 -1.30
N ILE A 26 0.25 10.08 -0.92
CA ILE A 26 0.30 9.52 0.43
C ILE A 26 0.82 10.60 1.39
N LYS A 27 0.06 10.87 2.45
CA LYS A 27 0.38 11.83 3.51
C LYS A 27 0.99 11.15 4.73
N ASN A 28 0.42 10.01 5.12
CA ASN A 28 0.94 9.17 6.18
C ASN A 28 0.65 7.69 5.87
N GLN A 29 1.50 6.80 6.36
CA GLN A 29 1.31 5.36 6.24
C GLN A 29 1.83 4.67 7.49
N GLU A 30 0.93 4.05 8.23
CA GLU A 30 1.21 3.26 9.43
C GLU A 30 0.88 1.81 9.13
N VAL A 31 1.83 0.92 9.41
CA VAL A 31 1.71 -0.52 9.17
C VAL A 31 1.88 -1.18 10.52
N ASP A 32 0.86 -1.93 10.92
CA ASP A 32 0.82 -2.74 12.13
C ASP A 32 0.83 -4.23 11.76
N GLU A 33 0.74 -5.13 12.73
CA GLU A 33 0.83 -6.58 12.47
C GLU A 33 -0.36 -7.09 11.63
N ASP A 34 -1.55 -6.56 11.88
CA ASP A 34 -2.80 -7.05 11.27
C ASP A 34 -3.44 -6.07 10.27
N TYR A 35 -2.94 -4.83 10.20
CA TYR A 35 -3.59 -3.79 9.40
C TYR A 35 -2.62 -2.71 8.92
N THR A 36 -3.06 -1.93 7.94
CA THR A 36 -2.31 -0.78 7.42
C THR A 36 -3.24 0.42 7.31
N HIS A 37 -2.90 1.52 7.99
CA HIS A 37 -3.55 2.81 7.83
C HIS A 37 -2.81 3.63 6.78
N ILE A 38 -3.55 4.15 5.81
CA ILE A 38 -3.01 5.00 4.76
C ILE A 38 -3.82 6.29 4.75
N LEU A 39 -3.18 7.40 5.13
CA LEU A 39 -3.74 8.72 4.92
C LEU A 39 -3.24 9.23 3.57
N PHE A 40 -4.16 9.56 2.67
CA PHE A 40 -3.82 10.06 1.34
C PHE A 40 -4.75 11.19 0.91
N SER A 41 -4.30 11.96 -0.07
CA SER A 41 -5.10 12.95 -0.78
C SER A 41 -5.13 12.62 -2.26
N SER A 42 -6.28 12.73 -2.90
CA SER A 42 -6.46 12.44 -4.33
C SER A 42 -7.22 13.56 -5.03
N SER A 43 -7.15 13.57 -6.37
CA SER A 43 -8.05 14.36 -7.20
C SER A 43 -9.45 13.73 -7.22
N LEU A 44 -10.49 14.53 -7.48
CA LEU A 44 -11.86 14.03 -7.73
C LEU A 44 -11.94 13.15 -9.00
N LYS A 45 -10.95 13.27 -9.89
CA LYS A 45 -10.86 12.47 -11.12
C LYS A 45 -10.13 11.14 -10.93
N THR A 46 -9.55 10.92 -9.75
CA THR A 46 -8.82 9.69 -9.46
C THR A 46 -9.76 8.49 -9.52
N ASN A 47 -9.36 7.44 -10.22
CA ASN A 47 -10.06 6.16 -10.20
C ASN A 47 -9.83 5.46 -8.84
N MET A 48 -10.62 5.85 -7.84
CA MET A 48 -10.50 5.37 -6.46
C MET A 48 -10.71 3.86 -6.34
N VAL A 49 -11.65 3.30 -7.11
CA VAL A 49 -11.92 1.85 -7.10
C VAL A 49 -10.70 1.09 -7.62
N GLY A 50 -10.11 1.53 -8.73
CA GLY A 50 -8.89 0.92 -9.27
C GLY A 50 -7.69 1.06 -8.34
N PHE A 51 -7.59 2.19 -7.63
CA PHE A 51 -6.55 2.42 -6.64
C PHE A 51 -6.68 1.45 -5.45
N ILE A 52 -7.87 1.33 -4.85
CA ILE A 52 -8.13 0.40 -3.74
C ILE A 52 -7.87 -1.05 -4.16
N TYR A 53 -8.37 -1.46 -5.33
CA TYR A 53 -8.15 -2.82 -5.83
C TYR A 53 -6.65 -3.14 -6.03
N SER A 54 -5.88 -2.16 -6.54
CA SER A 54 -4.43 -2.33 -6.69
C SER A 54 -3.71 -2.42 -5.35
N LEU A 55 -4.16 -1.68 -4.33
CA LEU A 55 -3.63 -1.76 -2.97
C LEU A 55 -3.91 -3.13 -2.35
N GLU A 56 -5.15 -3.60 -2.39
CA GLU A 56 -5.54 -4.93 -1.86
C GLU A 56 -4.72 -6.04 -2.52
N LYS A 57 -4.56 -5.98 -3.85
CA LYS A 57 -3.75 -6.94 -4.59
C LYS A 57 -2.29 -6.91 -4.13
N ALA A 58 -1.71 -5.73 -3.95
CA ALA A 58 -0.32 -5.59 -3.52
C ALA A 58 -0.07 -6.13 -2.12
N LEU A 59 -1.02 -5.89 -1.20
CA LEU A 59 -1.00 -6.41 0.17
C LEU A 59 -1.13 -7.94 0.17
N PHE A 60 -2.09 -8.48 -0.59
CA PHE A 60 -2.34 -9.92 -0.70
C PHE A 60 -1.16 -10.69 -1.30
N PHE A 61 -0.56 -10.20 -2.39
CA PHE A 61 0.62 -10.85 -2.99
C PHE A 61 1.85 -10.83 -2.08
N SER A 62 2.00 -9.80 -1.24
CA SER A 62 3.08 -9.74 -0.25
C SER A 62 2.97 -10.82 0.83
N LEU A 63 1.76 -11.35 1.06
CA LEU A 63 1.49 -12.41 2.05
C LEU A 63 1.62 -13.82 1.44
N ILE A 64 1.33 -14.01 0.14
CA ILE A 64 1.32 -15.33 -0.51
C ILE A 64 2.66 -15.74 -1.12
N GLY A 65 3.54 -14.79 -1.48
CA GLY A 65 4.86 -15.08 -2.07
C GLY A 65 5.86 -15.80 -1.14
N ARG A 66 5.41 -16.36 -0.01
CA ARG A 66 6.21 -17.09 0.99
C ARG A 66 5.54 -18.39 1.46
N GLY A 67 4.61 -18.94 0.68
CA GLY A 67 4.11 -20.32 0.81
C GLY A 67 4.96 -21.31 0.04
#